data_AF-A0A933IBN0-F1
#
_entry.id   AF-A0A933IBN0-F1
#
_cell.length_a   1.000
_cell.length_b   1.000
_cell.length_c   1.000
_cell.angle_alpha   90.00
_cell.angle_beta   90.00
_cell.angle_gamma   90.00
#
_symmetry.space_group_name_H-M   'P 1'
#
loop_
_entity.id
_entity.type
_entity.pdbx_description
1 polymer ?
#
loop_
_entity_poly.entity_id
_entity_poly.type
_entity_poly.pdbx_seq_one_letter_code
_entity_poly.pdbx_strand_id
1 'polypeptide(L)'
;MEVRRPEDEQVPLLLRVGLGVVWVYEGLVPKLLAPSPDLLSLVARLQPLPGNPGAFLRAAGVFEILLGLLLIRGWMVRSVAAVQCALLVMITIGIGLAAPHALVHPAGAASKNVALLAASLCLVFLGSGRDVPSRTSWRDRAVPLILRLGLGFMWIYEGVVPKWLFLSPAGIEIVARTGLVPFHIPAFLKLLGVAEAALGFTILAGLWVRGMAVLQAGLLGAFTAILGWTSPATLADPLGSLSKNLGLLGGALALYRTGSGPWAVGAWLAPSPTWRRWLLLISLQWNRLIEIAAAEVYRVQARAAVDPNTHGLLEKLALDEVNHGQDLASLIRRHGGRPVPVAPMCRALGWIAGGLTVILGTRASLRLDLWLEERGTSLYPWSAGLLPPEAGITARSLLAMQNQEAQHVHLLRDHLRAMRAASRKRR
;
A
#
# COMPACT_ATOMS: atom_id res chain seq x y z
N MET A 1 -24.15 21.82 -15.15
CA MET A 1 -23.72 21.20 -13.89
C MET A 1 -22.80 20.06 -14.27
N GLU A 2 -21.48 20.28 -14.25
CA GLU A 2 -20.52 19.25 -14.63
C GLU A 2 -20.48 18.20 -13.50
N VAL A 3 -20.90 16.97 -13.80
CA VAL A 3 -20.95 15.88 -12.83
C VAL A 3 -19.50 15.57 -12.43
N ARG A 4 -19.13 15.84 -11.17
CA ARG A 4 -17.83 15.44 -10.62
C ARG A 4 -17.64 13.95 -10.86
N ARG A 5 -16.48 13.55 -11.38
CA ARG A 5 -16.21 12.12 -11.53
C ARG A 5 -16.09 11.51 -10.14
N PRO A 6 -16.60 10.29 -9.92
CA PRO A 6 -16.47 9.59 -8.64
C PRO A 6 -15.00 9.51 -8.14
N GLU A 7 -14.05 9.57 -9.06
CA GLU A 7 -12.60 9.54 -8.80
C GLU A 7 -12.09 10.80 -8.09
N ASP A 8 -12.70 11.96 -8.35
CA ASP A 8 -12.27 13.26 -7.78
C ASP A 8 -12.62 13.37 -6.28
N GLU A 9 -13.60 12.60 -5.81
CA GLU A 9 -14.02 12.57 -4.41
C GLU A 9 -13.32 11.51 -3.57
N GLN A 10 -12.69 10.52 -4.22
CA GLN A 10 -12.03 9.41 -3.54
C GLN A 10 -10.82 9.86 -2.73
N VAL A 11 -9.97 10.75 -3.27
CA VAL A 11 -8.76 11.21 -2.57
C VAL A 11 -9.10 11.96 -1.27
N PRO A 12 -9.97 13.00 -1.28
CA PRO A 12 -10.42 13.63 -0.04
C PRO A 12 -11.11 12.66 0.93
N LEU A 13 -11.88 11.69 0.42
CA LEU A 13 -12.53 10.68 1.27
C LEU A 13 -11.51 9.79 1.99
N LEU A 14 -10.55 9.22 1.25
CA LEU A 14 -9.51 8.34 1.79
C LEU A 14 -8.68 9.03 2.87
N LEU A 15 -8.28 10.29 2.62
CA LEU A 15 -7.55 11.09 3.61
C LEU A 15 -8.39 11.41 4.85
N ARG A 16 -9.66 11.82 4.68
CA ARG A 16 -10.56 12.12 5.81
C ARG A 16 -10.83 10.91 6.68
N VAL A 17 -11.13 9.76 6.07
CA VAL A 17 -11.40 8.53 6.81
C VAL A 17 -10.13 8.05 7.50
N GLY A 18 -9.00 8.00 6.80
CA GLY A 18 -7.72 7.57 7.39
C GLY A 18 -7.32 8.44 8.58
N LEU A 19 -7.31 9.77 8.41
CA LEU A 19 -6.95 10.70 9.48
C LEU A 19 -7.98 10.73 10.61
N GLY A 20 -9.27 10.69 10.28
CA GLY A 20 -10.34 10.74 11.27
C GLY A 20 -10.36 9.50 12.17
N VAL A 21 -10.11 8.32 11.62
CA VAL A 21 -9.99 7.08 12.41
C VAL A 21 -8.79 7.13 13.36
N VAL A 22 -7.66 7.73 12.95
CA VAL A 22 -6.51 7.94 13.85
C VAL A 22 -6.93 8.76 15.06
N TRP A 23 -7.59 9.90 14.86
CA TRP A 23 -8.00 10.77 15.97
C TRP A 23 -9.07 10.15 16.87
N VAL A 24 -10.05 9.45 16.30
CA VAL A 24 -11.03 8.70 17.11
C VAL A 24 -10.33 7.65 17.96
N TYR A 25 -9.39 6.90 17.39
CA TYR A 25 -8.65 5.88 18.12
C TYR A 25 -7.76 6.49 19.21
N GLU A 26 -6.96 7.49 18.87
CA GLU A 26 -6.05 8.19 19.79
C GLU A 26 -6.77 8.91 20.93
N GLY A 27 -7.97 9.43 20.66
CA GLY A 27 -8.79 10.03 21.69
C GLY A 27 -9.47 8.99 22.58
N LEU A 28 -9.92 7.88 22.00
CA LEU A 28 -10.67 6.85 22.73
C LEU A 28 -9.76 5.92 23.54
N VAL A 29 -8.80 5.27 22.89
CA VAL A 29 -8.06 4.16 23.49
C VAL A 29 -7.01 4.66 24.49
N PRO A 30 -5.95 5.39 24.09
CA PRO A 30 -4.89 5.74 25.03
C PRO A 30 -5.27 6.89 25.99
N LYS A 31 -6.38 7.62 25.78
CA LYS A 31 -6.75 8.77 26.64
C LYS A 31 -7.97 8.55 27.51
N LEU A 32 -8.96 7.77 27.06
CA LEU A 32 -10.19 7.54 27.83
C LEU A 32 -10.26 6.11 28.40
N LEU A 33 -9.97 5.09 27.59
CA LEU A 33 -10.14 3.70 28.01
C LEU A 33 -8.94 3.14 28.77
N ALA A 34 -7.72 3.45 28.30
CA ALA A 34 -6.49 2.87 28.83
C ALA A 34 -5.34 3.90 28.90
N PRO A 35 -5.46 4.95 29.74
CA PRO A 35 -4.38 5.92 29.93
C PRO A 35 -3.18 5.28 30.62
N SER A 36 -2.03 5.28 29.94
CA SER A 36 -0.80 4.76 30.51
C SER A 36 -0.18 5.75 31.52
N PRO A 37 0.53 5.24 32.55
CA PRO A 37 1.27 6.09 33.49
C PRO A 37 2.29 7.00 32.78
N ASP A 38 2.93 6.51 31.72
CA ASP A 38 3.90 7.27 30.94
C ASP A 38 3.25 8.47 30.25
N LEU A 39 2.06 8.29 29.67
CA LEU A 39 1.29 9.38 29.06
C LEU A 39 0.86 10.41 30.09
N LEU A 40 0.39 9.98 31.25
CA LEU A 40 0.04 10.89 32.35
C LEU A 40 1.26 11.68 32.83
N SER A 41 2.43 11.04 32.93
CA SER A 41 3.68 11.70 33.30
C SER A 41 4.13 12.72 32.25
N LEU A 42 3.95 12.39 30.95
CA LEU A 42 4.29 13.27 29.84
C LEU A 42 3.37 14.49 29.83
N VAL A 43 2.06 14.29 30.02
CA VAL A 43 1.07 15.35 30.11
C VAL A 43 1.32 16.23 31.33
N ALA A 44 1.65 15.65 32.49
CA ALA A 44 1.98 16.42 33.68
C ALA A 44 3.16 17.38 33.47
N ARG A 45 4.13 16.99 32.63
CA ARG A 45 5.29 17.83 32.26
C ARG A 45 4.96 18.88 31.19
N LEU A 46 4.05 18.57 30.27
CA LEU A 46 3.79 19.38 29.07
C LEU A 46 2.50 20.20 29.12
N GLN A 47 1.62 19.98 30.09
CA GLN A 47 0.33 20.67 30.12
C GLN A 47 0.55 22.19 30.28
N PRO A 48 -0.12 23.02 29.46
CA PRO A 48 0.07 24.47 29.49
C PRO A 48 -0.67 25.14 30.65
N LEU A 49 -1.68 24.46 31.23
CA LEU A 49 -2.54 25.01 32.26
C LEU A 49 -2.30 24.28 33.60
N PRO A 50 -2.30 25.01 34.73
CA PRO A 50 -2.28 24.38 36.05
C PRO A 50 -3.58 23.57 36.23
N GLY A 51 -3.46 22.31 36.63
CA GLY A 51 -4.61 21.43 36.80
C GLY A 51 -4.26 19.95 36.92
N ASN A 52 -5.30 19.13 37.07
CA ASN A 52 -5.17 17.68 37.15
C ASN A 52 -4.81 17.11 35.76
N PRO A 53 -3.63 16.48 35.58
CA PRO A 53 -3.19 15.94 34.29
C PRO A 53 -4.17 14.93 33.69
N GLY A 54 -4.83 14.13 34.54
CA GLY A 54 -5.82 13.15 34.11
C GLY A 54 -7.11 13.80 33.59
N ALA A 55 -7.54 14.93 34.16
CA ALA A 55 -8.69 15.67 33.66
C ALA A 55 -8.38 16.32 32.30
N PHE A 56 -7.19 16.93 32.17
CA PHE A 56 -6.72 17.48 30.90
C PHE A 56 -6.61 16.39 29.82
N LEU A 57 -6.04 15.22 30.16
CA LEU A 57 -5.91 14.10 29.24
C LEU A 57 -7.27 13.60 28.74
N ARG A 58 -8.27 13.49 29.61
CA ARG A 58 -9.64 13.12 29.21
C ARG A 58 -10.29 14.17 28.31
N ALA A 59 -10.12 15.45 28.62
CA ALA A 59 -10.63 16.54 27.79
C ALA A 59 -9.99 16.53 26.39
N ALA A 60 -8.68 16.33 26.31
CA ALA A 60 -7.96 16.13 25.06
C ALA A 60 -8.49 14.91 24.29
N GLY A 61 -8.75 13.79 24.97
CA GLY A 61 -9.33 12.60 24.35
C GLY A 61 -10.70 12.84 23.71
N VAL A 62 -11.60 13.52 24.41
CA VAL A 62 -12.93 13.90 23.86
C VAL A 62 -12.76 14.84 22.65
N PHE A 63 -11.88 15.83 22.76
CA PHE A 63 -11.61 16.76 21.67
C PHE A 63 -11.07 16.05 20.42
N GLU A 64 -10.13 15.11 20.57
CA GLU A 64 -9.61 14.31 19.46
C GLU A 64 -10.70 13.44 18.80
N ILE A 65 -11.58 12.81 19.59
CA ILE A 65 -12.72 12.05 19.04
C ILE A 65 -13.60 12.95 18.19
N LEU A 66 -13.96 14.14 18.70
CA LEU A 66 -14.79 15.10 17.97
C LEU A 66 -14.10 15.55 16.68
N LEU A 67 -12.81 15.86 16.73
CA LEU A 67 -12.01 16.21 15.56
C LEU A 67 -12.06 15.11 14.49
N GLY A 68 -11.88 13.86 14.90
CA GLY A 68 -11.92 12.70 14.01
C GLY A 68 -13.31 12.46 13.39
N LEU A 69 -14.38 12.60 14.18
CA LEU A 69 -15.76 12.48 13.69
C LEU A 69 -16.12 13.59 12.68
N LEU A 70 -15.67 14.83 12.92
CA LEU A 70 -15.86 15.95 11.99
C LEU A 70 -15.19 15.68 10.64
N LEU A 71 -13.96 15.14 10.64
CA LEU A 71 -13.27 14.73 9.41
C LEU A 71 -14.03 13.63 8.65
N ILE A 72 -14.41 12.55 9.35
CA ILE A 72 -15.14 11.43 8.74
C ILE A 72 -16.45 11.91 8.12
N ARG A 73 -17.19 12.78 8.84
CA ARG A 73 -18.45 13.35 8.35
C ARG A 73 -18.27 14.30 7.16
N GLY A 74 -17.06 14.86 6.98
CA GLY A 74 -16.76 15.86 5.97
C GLY A 74 -17.19 17.28 6.35
N TRP A 75 -17.33 17.57 7.64
CA TRP A 75 -17.75 18.89 8.10
C TRP A 75 -16.54 19.78 8.39
N MET A 76 -16.53 21.01 7.88
CA MET A 76 -15.45 21.99 8.06
C MET A 76 -14.05 21.45 7.74
N VAL A 77 -13.95 20.57 6.73
CA VAL A 77 -12.73 19.77 6.42
C VAL A 77 -11.46 20.61 6.42
N ARG A 78 -11.47 21.79 5.79
CA ARG A 78 -10.28 22.67 5.71
C ARG A 78 -9.86 23.19 7.09
N SER A 79 -10.81 23.67 7.89
CA SER A 79 -10.53 24.20 9.23
C SER A 79 -10.09 23.09 10.17
N VAL A 80 -10.76 21.94 10.14
CA VAL A 80 -10.43 20.77 10.95
C VAL A 80 -9.04 20.22 10.57
N ALA A 81 -8.73 20.16 9.28
CA ALA A 81 -7.39 19.76 8.81
C ALA A 81 -6.30 20.77 9.22
N ALA A 82 -6.59 22.09 9.23
CA ALA A 82 -5.65 23.10 9.70
C ALA A 82 -5.37 22.97 11.20
N VAL A 83 -6.41 22.73 12.01
CA VAL A 83 -6.27 22.44 13.46
C VAL A 83 -5.43 21.18 13.66
N GLN A 84 -5.71 20.11 12.90
CA GLN A 84 -4.90 18.90 12.91
C GLN A 84 -3.42 19.16 12.55
N CYS A 85 -3.13 19.98 11.54
CA CYS A 85 -1.75 20.36 11.22
C CYS A 85 -1.05 21.01 12.42
N ALA A 86 -1.72 21.97 13.08
CA ALA A 86 -1.19 22.63 14.26
C ALA A 86 -0.94 21.64 15.41
N LEU A 87 -1.90 20.74 15.68
CA LEU A 87 -1.77 19.71 16.70
C LEU A 87 -0.61 18.75 16.41
N LEU A 88 -0.46 18.26 15.18
CA LEU A 88 0.62 17.36 14.80
C LEU A 88 2.00 18.03 14.96
N VAL A 89 2.12 19.31 14.61
CA VAL A 89 3.36 20.09 14.84
C VAL A 89 3.63 20.23 16.34
N MET A 90 2.63 20.68 17.12
CA MET A 90 2.77 20.84 18.56
C MET A 90 3.12 19.53 19.28
N ILE A 91 2.45 18.43 18.95
CA ILE A 91 2.71 17.10 19.52
C ILE A 91 4.13 16.64 19.14
N THR A 92 4.55 16.81 17.89
CA THR A 92 5.88 16.37 17.45
C THR A 92 6.99 17.14 18.16
N ILE A 93 6.84 18.46 18.29
CA ILE A 93 7.77 19.30 19.07
C ILE A 93 7.75 18.91 20.55
N GLY A 94 6.56 18.74 21.14
CA GLY A 94 6.39 18.35 22.53
C GLY A 94 7.05 17.02 22.86
N ILE A 95 6.90 16.01 21.99
CA ILE A 95 7.61 14.72 22.10
C ILE A 95 9.12 14.94 22.05
N GLY A 96 9.61 15.73 21.09
CA GLY A 96 11.04 16.01 20.96
C GLY A 96 11.65 16.70 22.18
N LEU A 97 10.90 17.59 22.84
CA LEU A 97 11.36 18.31 24.03
C LEU A 97 11.26 17.48 25.32
N ALA A 98 10.15 16.76 25.53
CA ALA A 98 9.90 16.05 26.79
C ALA A 98 10.34 14.58 26.79
N ALA A 99 10.47 13.96 25.62
CA ALA A 99 10.91 12.59 25.47
C ALA A 99 11.77 12.41 24.21
N PRO A 100 13.01 12.99 24.16
CA PRO A 100 13.86 12.91 22.97
C PRO A 100 14.13 11.48 22.49
N HIS A 101 14.19 10.52 23.42
CA HIS A 101 14.35 9.09 23.11
C HIS A 101 13.17 8.52 22.29
N ALA A 102 11.98 9.11 22.37
CA ALA A 102 10.83 8.70 21.57
C ALA A 102 10.99 9.05 20.08
N LEU A 103 11.91 9.96 19.72
CA LEU A 103 12.24 10.25 18.32
C LEU A 103 12.89 9.06 17.64
N VAL A 104 13.67 8.26 18.36
CA VAL A 104 14.38 7.08 17.82
C VAL A 104 13.63 5.77 18.11
N HIS A 105 12.41 5.85 18.65
CA HIS A 105 11.64 4.66 19.01
C HIS A 105 11.21 3.88 17.76
N PRO A 106 11.31 2.53 17.73
CA PRO A 106 11.03 1.71 16.55
C PRO A 106 9.57 1.77 16.07
N ALA A 107 8.68 2.32 16.87
CA ALA A 107 7.29 2.56 16.46
C ALA A 107 7.10 3.81 15.57
N GLY A 108 8.11 4.68 15.48
CA GLY A 108 8.12 5.80 14.52
C GLY A 108 7.19 6.95 14.82
N ALA A 109 6.89 7.24 16.09
CA ALA A 109 5.86 8.20 16.46
C ALA A 109 6.02 9.59 15.79
N ALA A 110 7.25 10.08 15.70
CA ALA A 110 7.59 11.37 15.09
C ALA A 110 7.56 11.33 13.55
N SER A 111 8.15 10.32 12.92
CA SER A 111 8.19 10.18 11.46
C SER A 111 6.79 10.02 10.87
N LYS A 112 5.93 9.25 11.56
CA LYS A 112 4.53 9.06 11.20
C LYS A 112 3.74 10.35 11.33
N ASN A 113 4.01 11.19 12.34
CA ASN A 113 3.37 12.51 12.45
C ASN A 113 3.69 13.40 11.24
N VAL A 114 4.91 13.35 10.69
CA VAL A 114 5.27 14.11 9.48
C VAL A 114 4.48 13.64 8.26
N ALA A 115 4.31 12.32 8.10
CA ALA A 115 3.48 11.79 7.02
C ALA A 115 1.99 12.12 7.19
N LEU A 116 1.45 12.08 8.42
CA LEU A 116 0.09 12.50 8.72
C LEU A 116 -0.10 14.01 8.51
N LEU A 117 0.92 14.82 8.81
CA LEU A 117 0.92 16.27 8.55
C LEU A 117 0.82 16.54 7.04
N ALA A 118 1.59 15.81 6.22
CA ALA A 118 1.50 15.90 4.77
C ALA A 118 0.09 15.54 4.25
N ALA A 119 -0.51 14.46 4.76
CA ALA A 119 -1.89 14.08 4.44
C ALA A 119 -2.91 15.16 4.86
N SER A 120 -2.69 15.81 6.01
CA SER A 120 -3.53 16.90 6.52
C SER A 120 -3.43 18.15 5.66
N LEU A 121 -2.21 18.52 5.25
CA LEU A 121 -1.98 19.63 4.33
C LEU A 121 -2.68 19.40 2.98
N CYS A 122 -2.71 18.16 2.49
CA CYS A 122 -3.49 17.83 1.29
C CYS A 122 -4.98 18.14 1.48
N LEU A 123 -5.58 17.83 2.64
CA LEU A 123 -6.95 18.20 2.94
C LEU A 123 -7.17 19.71 3.09
N VAL A 124 -6.18 20.47 3.58
CA VAL A 124 -6.24 21.94 3.60
C VAL A 124 -6.32 22.50 2.18
N PHE A 125 -5.53 21.95 1.24
CA PHE A 125 -5.54 22.37 -0.16
C PHE A 125 -6.80 21.91 -0.91
N LEU A 126 -7.28 20.68 -0.65
CA LEU A 126 -8.44 20.09 -1.30
C LEU A 126 -9.78 20.56 -0.72
N GLY A 127 -9.83 20.95 0.55
CA GLY A 127 -11.05 21.31 1.29
C GLY A 127 -11.70 22.65 0.91
N SER A 128 -11.18 23.36 -0.09
CA SER A 128 -11.76 24.59 -0.62
C SER A 128 -12.79 24.29 -1.70
N GLY A 129 -13.94 23.74 -1.29
CA GLY A 129 -15.09 23.56 -2.17
C GLY A 129 -15.79 24.88 -2.47
N ARG A 130 -15.48 25.50 -3.62
CA ARG A 130 -16.41 26.33 -4.44
C ARG A 130 -15.85 26.86 -5.76
N ASP A 131 -14.54 26.77 -5.99
CA ASP A 131 -13.97 27.31 -7.22
C ASP A 131 -13.83 26.24 -8.33
N VAL A 132 -14.24 26.67 -9.52
CA VAL A 132 -14.37 25.97 -10.81
C VAL A 132 -13.26 24.94 -11.05
N PRO A 133 -13.58 23.75 -11.58
CA PRO A 133 -12.59 22.73 -11.93
C PRO A 133 -11.78 23.17 -13.15
N SER A 134 -10.75 24.00 -12.97
CA SER A 134 -9.66 24.02 -13.94
C SER A 134 -8.76 22.83 -13.66
N ARG A 135 -8.73 21.88 -14.59
CA ARG A 135 -7.93 20.63 -14.64
C ARG A 135 -6.40 20.83 -14.52
N THR A 136 -5.97 22.04 -14.17
CA THR A 136 -4.59 22.53 -14.17
C THR A 136 -4.25 23.32 -12.92
N SER A 137 -5.10 23.30 -11.89
CA SER A 137 -4.79 23.97 -10.63
C SER A 137 -3.50 23.40 -10.03
N TRP A 138 -2.60 24.29 -9.60
CA TRP A 138 -1.35 23.94 -8.94
C TRP A 138 -1.58 23.01 -7.73
N ARG A 139 -2.78 23.04 -7.14
CA ARG A 139 -3.21 22.17 -6.03
C ARG A 139 -3.22 20.69 -6.42
N ASP A 140 -3.73 20.35 -7.60
CA ASP A 140 -3.78 18.95 -8.07
C ASP A 140 -2.38 18.40 -8.35
N ARG A 141 -1.46 19.29 -8.71
CA ARG A 141 -0.03 18.95 -8.86
C ARG A 141 0.63 18.80 -7.49
N ALA A 142 0.29 19.66 -6.52
CA ALA A 142 0.84 19.70 -5.16
C ALA A 142 0.53 18.45 -4.34
N VAL A 143 -0.70 17.93 -4.39
CA VAL A 143 -1.12 16.78 -3.58
C VAL A 143 -0.20 15.55 -3.73
N PRO A 144 0.07 15.00 -4.93
CA PRO A 144 0.95 13.85 -5.06
C PRO A 144 2.39 14.16 -4.62
N LEU A 145 2.87 15.40 -4.75
CA LEU A 145 4.19 15.79 -4.23
C LEU A 145 4.21 15.79 -2.70
N ILE A 146 3.23 16.43 -2.06
CA ILE A 146 3.13 16.50 -0.60
C ILE A 146 3.02 15.09 0.00
N LEU A 147 2.16 14.23 -0.56
CA LEU A 147 2.03 12.84 -0.12
C LEU A 147 3.34 12.07 -0.27
N ARG A 148 4.06 12.24 -1.40
CA ARG A 148 5.38 11.62 -1.59
C ARG A 148 6.38 12.12 -0.56
N LEU A 149 6.46 13.43 -0.32
CA LEU A 149 7.37 14.03 0.66
C LEU A 149 7.13 13.44 2.06
N GLY A 150 5.87 13.42 2.52
CA GLY A 150 5.52 12.88 3.83
C GLY A 150 5.80 11.38 3.97
N LEU A 151 5.27 10.57 3.06
CA LEU A 151 5.42 9.11 3.11
C LEU A 151 6.86 8.67 2.85
N GLY A 152 7.53 9.30 1.88
CA GLY A 152 8.91 9.01 1.54
C GLY A 152 9.88 9.37 2.68
N PHE A 153 9.69 10.54 3.31
CA PHE A 153 10.43 10.92 4.52
C PHE A 153 10.24 9.89 5.64
N MET A 154 9.01 9.48 5.91
CA MET A 154 8.71 8.51 6.96
C MET A 154 9.49 7.20 6.75
N TRP A 155 9.47 6.62 5.54
CA TRP A 155 10.21 5.38 5.28
C TRP A 155 11.73 5.54 5.35
N ILE A 156 12.27 6.66 4.88
CA ILE A 156 13.70 6.96 5.04
C ILE A 156 14.06 7.05 6.52
N TYR A 157 13.24 7.77 7.29
CA TYR A 157 13.44 7.92 8.72
C TYR A 157 13.39 6.57 9.44
N GLU A 158 12.34 5.78 9.23
CA GLU A 158 12.17 4.44 9.84
C GLU A 158 13.26 3.45 9.44
N GLY A 159 13.79 3.59 8.22
CA GLY A 159 14.85 2.73 7.73
C GLY A 159 16.23 3.10 8.28
N VAL A 160 16.51 4.39 8.44
CA VAL A 160 17.83 4.88 8.84
C VAL A 160 17.93 5.06 10.36
N VAL A 161 17.00 5.76 10.98
CA VAL A 161 17.15 6.20 12.37
C VAL A 161 17.04 5.04 13.37
N PRO A 162 15.91 4.31 13.48
CA PRO A 162 15.77 3.26 14.51
C PRO A 162 16.45 1.94 14.15
N LYS A 163 16.91 1.74 12.90
CA LYS A 163 17.48 0.47 12.43
C LYS A 163 18.97 0.53 12.12
N TRP A 164 19.47 1.68 11.68
CA TRP A 164 20.89 1.87 11.39
C TRP A 164 21.62 2.66 12.45
N LEU A 165 21.09 3.82 12.84
CA LEU A 165 21.77 4.73 13.76
C LEU A 165 21.53 4.36 15.23
N PHE A 166 20.30 4.03 15.59
CA PHE A 166 19.86 3.82 16.97
C PHE A 166 19.07 2.52 17.12
N LEU A 167 19.76 1.39 16.94
CA LEU A 167 19.15 0.08 17.09
C LEU A 167 18.74 -0.16 18.56
N SER A 168 17.43 -0.15 18.83
CA SER A 168 16.90 -0.31 20.19
C SER A 168 16.72 -1.80 20.58
N PRO A 169 16.91 -2.15 21.87
CA PRO A 169 16.61 -3.49 22.38
C PRO A 169 15.16 -3.92 22.14
N ALA A 170 14.20 -2.99 22.28
CA ALA A 170 12.78 -3.24 22.02
C ALA A 170 12.53 -3.69 20.57
N GLY A 171 13.20 -3.08 19.59
CA GLY A 171 13.10 -3.50 18.19
C GLY A 171 13.63 -4.92 17.95
N ILE A 172 14.74 -5.28 18.60
CA ILE A 172 15.32 -6.63 18.54
C ILE A 172 14.35 -7.64 19.17
N GLU A 173 13.78 -7.31 20.33
CA GLU A 173 12.85 -8.18 21.05
C GLU A 173 11.56 -8.44 20.25
N ILE A 174 10.97 -7.39 19.64
CA ILE A 174 9.80 -7.53 18.78
C ILE A 174 10.07 -8.54 17.66
N VAL A 175 11.21 -8.41 16.98
CA VAL A 175 11.58 -9.36 15.90
C VAL A 175 11.86 -10.75 16.44
N ALA A 176 12.55 -10.87 17.58
CA ALA A 176 12.85 -12.17 18.20
C ALA A 176 11.57 -12.96 18.52
N ARG A 177 10.54 -12.28 19.06
CA ARG A 177 9.24 -12.87 19.40
C ARG A 177 8.47 -13.40 18.19
N THR A 178 8.77 -12.94 16.98
CA THR A 178 8.12 -13.49 15.78
C THR A 178 8.57 -14.92 15.48
N GLY A 179 9.80 -15.30 15.84
CA GLY A 179 10.40 -16.58 15.44
C GLY A 179 10.63 -16.73 13.93
N LEU A 180 10.40 -15.68 13.13
CA LEU A 180 10.44 -15.74 11.65
C LEU A 180 11.83 -15.49 11.06
N VAL A 181 12.78 -14.98 11.85
CA VAL A 181 14.12 -14.61 11.38
C VAL A 181 15.12 -15.66 11.86
N PRO A 182 15.59 -16.56 10.97
CA PRO A 182 16.45 -17.68 11.36
C PRO A 182 17.92 -17.29 11.53
N PHE A 183 18.26 -16.00 11.43
CA PHE A 183 19.63 -15.49 11.46
C PHE A 183 19.76 -14.28 12.39
N HIS A 184 20.96 -13.72 12.48
CA HIS A 184 21.30 -12.63 13.39
C HIS A 184 20.36 -11.42 13.26
N ILE A 185 19.49 -11.22 14.25
CA ILE A 185 18.40 -10.22 14.24
C ILE A 185 18.90 -8.78 14.00
N PRO A 186 20.00 -8.30 14.61
CA PRO A 186 20.53 -6.98 14.29
C PRO A 186 20.93 -6.80 12.82
N ALA A 187 21.43 -7.85 12.17
CA ALA A 187 21.77 -7.80 10.75
C ALA A 187 20.51 -7.76 9.88
N PHE A 188 19.49 -8.56 10.24
CA PHE A 188 18.17 -8.49 9.62
C PHE A 188 17.56 -7.08 9.71
N LEU A 189 17.57 -6.46 10.89
CA LEU A 189 17.02 -5.12 11.10
C LEU A 189 17.75 -4.06 10.26
N LYS A 190 19.08 -4.16 10.11
CA LYS A 190 19.84 -3.27 9.21
C LYS A 190 19.46 -3.48 7.75
N LEU A 191 19.32 -4.72 7.29
CA LEU A 191 18.87 -5.02 5.91
C LEU A 191 17.45 -4.50 5.66
N LEU A 192 16.54 -4.70 6.62
CA LEU A 192 15.19 -4.15 6.59
C LEU A 192 15.24 -2.62 6.52
N GLY A 193 16.13 -1.99 7.28
CA GLY A 193 16.33 -0.54 7.25
C GLY A 193 16.79 -0.01 5.89
N VAL A 194 17.70 -0.73 5.21
CA VAL A 194 18.09 -0.40 3.82
C VAL A 194 16.89 -0.52 2.87
N ALA A 195 16.10 -1.58 3.01
CA ALA A 195 14.92 -1.80 2.16
C ALA A 195 13.86 -0.71 2.35
N GLU A 196 13.59 -0.31 3.59
CA GLU A 196 12.67 0.79 3.93
C GLU A 196 13.19 2.14 3.42
N ALA A 197 14.48 2.43 3.60
CA ALA A 197 15.06 3.67 3.06
C ALA A 197 14.98 3.72 1.54
N ALA A 198 15.29 2.61 0.86
CA ALA A 198 15.16 2.49 -0.60
C ALA A 198 13.71 2.68 -1.07
N LEU A 199 12.74 2.11 -0.36
CA LEU A 199 11.31 2.35 -0.59
C LEU A 199 10.99 3.85 -0.47
N GLY A 200 11.45 4.50 0.59
CA GLY A 200 11.24 5.94 0.80
C GLY A 200 11.84 6.81 -0.30
N PHE A 201 13.08 6.55 -0.72
CA PHE A 201 13.70 7.25 -1.85
C PHE A 201 12.96 7.02 -3.18
N THR A 202 12.47 5.80 -3.41
CA THR A 202 11.69 5.45 -4.61
C THR A 202 10.37 6.23 -4.66
N ILE A 203 9.69 6.32 -3.51
CA ILE A 203 8.47 7.13 -3.35
C ILE A 203 8.78 8.60 -3.58
N LEU A 204 9.82 9.16 -2.95
CA LEU A 204 10.21 10.57 -3.13
C LEU A 204 10.50 10.89 -4.60
N ALA A 205 11.26 10.04 -5.28
CA ALA A 205 11.57 10.20 -6.70
C ALA A 205 10.32 10.08 -7.58
N GLY A 206 9.20 9.58 -7.06
CA GLY A 206 7.97 9.38 -7.82
C GLY A 206 8.11 8.24 -8.84
N LEU A 207 8.97 7.27 -8.54
CA LEU A 207 9.15 6.08 -9.36
C LEU A 207 8.12 5.03 -8.91
N TRP A 208 7.36 4.49 -9.85
CA TRP A 208 6.47 3.33 -9.60
C TRP A 208 5.47 3.54 -8.46
N VAL A 209 5.02 4.78 -8.27
CA VAL A 209 4.27 5.24 -7.10
C VAL A 209 3.06 4.38 -6.76
N ARG A 210 2.32 3.89 -7.76
CA ARG A 210 1.18 3.00 -7.52
C ARG A 210 1.60 1.66 -6.94
N GLY A 211 2.65 1.05 -7.48
CA GLY A 211 3.21 -0.20 -6.94
C GLY A 211 3.77 0.01 -5.53
N MET A 212 4.51 1.11 -5.33
CA MET A 212 5.03 1.48 -4.01
C MET A 212 3.91 1.73 -3.01
N ALA A 213 2.83 2.41 -3.37
CA ALA A 213 1.69 2.64 -2.50
C ALA A 213 1.01 1.34 -2.04
N VAL A 214 0.87 0.34 -2.94
CA VAL A 214 0.36 -0.98 -2.57
C VAL A 214 1.33 -1.72 -1.65
N LEU A 215 2.63 -1.69 -1.96
CA LEU A 215 3.66 -2.29 -1.12
C LEU A 215 3.66 -1.67 0.28
N GLN A 216 3.60 -0.34 0.39
CA GLN A 216 3.47 0.36 1.66
C GLN A 216 2.23 -0.08 2.44
N ALA A 217 1.08 -0.18 1.78
CA ALA A 217 -0.14 -0.62 2.44
C ALA A 217 -0.01 -2.06 2.96
N GLY A 218 0.60 -2.95 2.17
CA GLY A 218 0.92 -4.31 2.59
C GLY A 218 1.87 -4.36 3.77
N LEU A 219 2.96 -3.58 3.75
CA LEU A 219 3.94 -3.52 4.84
C LEU A 219 3.34 -2.94 6.12
N LEU A 220 2.56 -1.86 6.03
CA LEU A 220 1.85 -1.28 7.17
C LEU A 220 0.84 -2.26 7.76
N GLY A 221 0.08 -2.97 6.92
CA GLY A 221 -0.86 -4.01 7.34
C GLY A 221 -0.15 -5.19 8.03
N ALA A 222 0.92 -5.70 7.41
CA ALA A 222 1.72 -6.80 7.97
C ALA A 222 2.36 -6.40 9.30
N PHE A 223 2.97 -5.22 9.39
CA PHE A 223 3.55 -4.71 10.62
C PHE A 223 2.50 -4.53 11.72
N THR A 224 1.32 -4.01 11.37
CA THR A 224 0.18 -3.87 12.31
C THR A 224 -0.28 -5.23 12.84
N ALA A 225 -0.40 -6.23 11.97
CA ALA A 225 -0.79 -7.58 12.36
C ALA A 225 0.27 -8.26 13.24
N ILE A 226 1.55 -8.15 12.87
CA ILE A 226 2.68 -8.72 13.62
C ILE A 226 2.76 -8.10 15.03
N LEU A 227 2.66 -6.77 15.14
CA LEU A 227 2.67 -6.11 16.45
C LEU A 227 1.43 -6.45 17.27
N GLY A 228 0.24 -6.46 16.66
CA GLY A 228 -1.00 -6.85 17.33
C GLY A 228 -0.95 -8.28 17.89
N TRP A 229 -0.25 -9.19 17.20
CA TRP A 229 -0.03 -10.56 17.65
C TRP A 229 1.06 -10.67 18.72
N THR A 230 2.23 -10.08 18.49
CA THR A 230 3.42 -10.28 19.35
C THR A 230 3.42 -9.40 20.59
N SER A 231 2.76 -8.24 20.54
CA SER A 231 2.72 -7.25 21.61
C SER A 231 1.36 -6.54 21.65
N PRO A 232 0.26 -7.21 22.04
CA PRO A 232 -1.08 -6.62 22.05
C PRO A 232 -1.19 -5.33 22.86
N ALA A 233 -0.35 -5.15 23.89
CA ALA A 233 -0.27 -3.92 24.67
C ALA A 233 0.05 -2.67 23.82
N THR A 234 0.73 -2.84 22.68
CA THR A 234 1.02 -1.76 21.73
C THR A 234 -0.23 -1.19 21.05
N LEU A 235 -1.37 -1.88 21.13
CA LEU A 235 -2.67 -1.33 20.71
C LEU A 235 -3.07 -0.13 21.57
N ALA A 236 -2.68 -0.11 22.85
CA ALA A 236 -2.92 1.02 23.75
C ALA A 236 -1.69 1.95 23.89
N ASP A 237 -0.70 1.80 23.01
CA ASP A 237 0.53 2.60 23.07
C ASP A 237 0.20 4.10 22.94
N PRO A 238 0.60 4.94 23.91
CA PRO A 238 0.29 6.37 23.91
C PRO A 238 0.93 7.15 22.76
N LEU A 239 1.94 6.57 22.10
CA LEU A 239 2.58 7.17 20.93
C LEU A 239 1.89 6.82 19.60
N GLY A 240 0.81 6.02 19.65
CA GLY A 240 -0.04 5.72 18.51
C GLY A 240 0.63 4.85 17.45
N SER A 241 1.52 3.95 17.86
CA SER A 241 2.30 3.10 16.94
C SER A 241 1.45 2.40 15.86
N LEU A 242 0.29 1.87 16.26
CA LEU A 242 -0.62 1.13 15.39
C LEU A 242 -1.72 2.01 14.77
N SER A 243 -2.33 2.90 15.55
CA SER A 243 -3.39 3.78 15.07
C SER A 243 -2.94 4.63 13.89
N LYS A 244 -1.72 5.19 13.95
CA LYS A 244 -1.14 6.05 12.90
C LYS A 244 -0.99 5.30 11.58
N ASN A 245 -0.82 3.97 11.59
CA ASN A 245 -0.77 3.17 10.37
C ASN A 245 -2.07 3.30 9.56
N LEU A 246 -3.23 3.50 10.20
CA LEU A 246 -4.52 3.70 9.51
C LEU A 246 -4.55 5.02 8.73
N GLY A 247 -3.99 6.10 9.29
CA GLY A 247 -3.85 7.37 8.59
C GLY A 247 -2.85 7.29 7.44
N LEU A 248 -1.76 6.54 7.62
CA LEU A 248 -0.77 6.27 6.58
C LEU A 248 -1.34 5.41 5.45
N LEU A 249 -2.21 4.45 5.75
CA LEU A 249 -2.97 3.70 4.75
C LEU A 249 -3.86 4.65 3.92
N GLY A 250 -4.56 5.57 4.58
CA GLY A 250 -5.32 6.63 3.88
C GLY A 250 -4.44 7.46 2.94
N GLY A 251 -3.26 7.87 3.41
CA GLY A 251 -2.25 8.59 2.60
C GLY A 251 -1.70 7.77 1.42
N ALA A 252 -1.39 6.48 1.63
CA ALA A 252 -0.90 5.59 0.60
C ALA A 252 -1.97 5.31 -0.47
N LEU A 253 -3.21 5.07 -0.06
CA LEU A 253 -4.34 4.88 -1.00
C LEU A 253 -4.64 6.17 -1.77
N ALA A 254 -4.55 7.33 -1.12
CA ALA A 254 -4.65 8.63 -1.79
C ALA A 254 -3.53 8.78 -2.84
N LEU A 255 -2.29 8.44 -2.48
CA LEU A 255 -1.14 8.50 -3.38
C LEU A 255 -1.28 7.52 -4.57
N TYR A 256 -1.83 6.33 -4.33
CA TYR A 256 -2.16 5.36 -5.39
C TYR A 256 -3.13 5.98 -6.42
N ARG A 257 -4.15 6.69 -5.93
CA ARG A 257 -5.15 7.36 -6.78
C ARG A 257 -4.56 8.54 -7.54
N THR A 258 -3.81 9.41 -6.89
CA THR A 258 -3.20 10.60 -7.52
C THR A 258 -2.05 10.26 -8.45
N GLY A 259 -1.40 9.11 -8.26
CA GLY A 259 -0.19 8.74 -9.00
C GLY A 259 1.02 9.60 -8.60
N SER A 260 2.03 9.64 -9.47
CA SER A 260 3.32 10.27 -9.17
C SER A 260 3.32 11.80 -9.29
N GLY A 261 2.38 12.36 -10.03
CA GLY A 261 2.33 13.79 -10.34
C GLY A 261 3.39 14.24 -11.35
N PRO A 262 3.35 15.52 -11.78
CA PRO A 262 4.22 16.03 -12.84
C PRO A 262 5.67 16.24 -12.39
N TRP A 263 5.92 16.44 -11.10
CA TRP A 263 7.27 16.60 -10.54
C TRP A 263 7.89 15.28 -10.08
N ALA A 264 7.51 14.18 -10.72
CA ALA A 264 8.15 12.89 -10.52
C ALA A 264 9.35 12.75 -11.47
N VAL A 265 10.42 12.12 -11.00
CA VAL A 265 11.57 11.76 -11.85
C VAL A 265 11.10 10.92 -13.04
N GLY A 266 10.15 10.01 -12.82
CA GLY A 266 9.54 9.22 -13.89
C GLY A 266 8.82 10.06 -14.95
N ALA A 267 8.21 11.19 -14.57
CA ALA A 267 7.57 12.10 -15.52
C ALA A 267 8.61 12.92 -16.29
N TRP A 268 9.69 13.35 -15.63
CA TRP A 268 10.81 14.06 -16.26
C TRP A 268 11.57 13.16 -17.26
N LEU A 269 11.74 11.88 -16.94
CA LEU A 269 12.41 10.90 -17.79
C LEU A 269 11.50 10.29 -18.87
N ALA A 270 10.18 10.48 -18.80
CA ALA A 270 9.22 9.90 -19.75
C ALA A 270 9.49 10.21 -21.24
N PRO A 271 10.05 11.37 -21.63
CA PRO A 271 10.43 11.64 -23.01
C PRO A 271 11.66 10.83 -23.49
N SER A 272 12.51 10.34 -22.59
CA SER A 272 13.75 9.65 -22.94
C SER A 272 13.50 8.27 -23.56
N PRO A 273 14.00 7.97 -24.78
CA PRO A 273 13.86 6.65 -25.40
C PRO A 273 14.52 5.53 -24.57
N THR A 274 15.68 5.82 -23.96
CA THR A 274 16.40 4.88 -23.10
C THR A 274 15.56 4.51 -21.87
N TRP A 275 14.91 5.51 -21.26
CA TRP A 275 14.04 5.28 -20.12
C TRP A 275 12.79 4.48 -20.50
N ARG A 276 12.16 4.79 -21.64
CA ARG A 276 11.02 4.02 -22.16
C ARG A 276 11.39 2.56 -22.42
N ARG A 277 12.55 2.32 -23.05
CA ARG A 277 13.06 0.96 -23.28
C ARG A 277 13.30 0.22 -21.96
N TRP A 278 13.87 0.89 -20.97
CA TRP A 278 14.11 0.30 -19.65
C TRP A 278 12.78 -0.04 -18.95
N LEU A 279 11.80 0.87 -18.97
CA LEU A 279 10.46 0.62 -18.44
C LEU A 279 9.76 -0.53 -19.18
N LEU A 280 9.89 -0.60 -20.50
CA LEU A 280 9.35 -1.70 -21.31
C LEU A 280 9.96 -3.03 -20.87
N LEU A 281 11.28 -3.11 -20.77
CA LEU A 281 11.96 -4.33 -20.33
C LEU A 281 11.48 -4.75 -18.95
N ILE A 282 11.36 -3.83 -18.01
CA ILE A 282 10.85 -4.18 -16.68
C ILE A 282 9.38 -4.62 -16.74
N SER A 283 8.56 -3.94 -17.53
CA SER A 283 7.17 -4.34 -17.74
C SER A 283 7.06 -5.77 -18.23
N LEU A 284 7.85 -6.12 -19.26
CA LEU A 284 7.84 -7.46 -19.84
C LEU A 284 8.36 -8.51 -18.85
N GLN A 285 9.36 -8.17 -18.04
CA GLN A 285 9.83 -9.05 -16.96
C GLN A 285 8.74 -9.26 -15.93
N TRP A 286 8.08 -8.20 -15.49
CA TRP A 286 7.01 -8.29 -14.51
C TRP A 286 5.84 -9.14 -14.99
N ASN A 287 5.34 -8.91 -16.21
CA ASN A 287 4.29 -9.73 -16.81
C ASN A 287 4.74 -11.20 -16.87
N ARG A 288 5.97 -11.46 -17.33
CA ARG A 288 6.51 -12.83 -17.39
C ARG A 288 6.53 -13.52 -16.03
N LEU A 289 6.90 -12.79 -14.97
CA LEU A 289 6.94 -13.34 -13.62
C LEU A 289 5.53 -13.65 -13.09
N ILE A 290 4.53 -12.83 -13.45
CA ILE A 290 3.13 -13.11 -13.16
C ILE A 290 2.68 -14.39 -13.86
N GLU A 291 2.92 -14.54 -15.18
CA GLU A 291 2.44 -15.73 -15.90
C GLU A 291 3.07 -17.02 -15.38
N ILE A 292 4.36 -16.96 -14.99
CA ILE A 292 5.04 -18.09 -14.35
C ILE A 292 4.40 -18.46 -13.00
N ALA A 293 3.99 -17.47 -12.22
CA ALA A 293 3.31 -17.71 -10.94
C ALA A 293 1.87 -18.20 -11.14
N ALA A 294 1.12 -17.58 -12.06
CA ALA A 294 -0.25 -17.95 -12.42
C ALA A 294 -0.33 -19.39 -12.96
N ALA A 295 0.59 -19.77 -13.84
CA ALA A 295 0.70 -21.16 -14.31
C ALA A 295 0.81 -22.17 -13.16
N GLU A 296 1.56 -21.84 -12.11
CA GLU A 296 1.74 -22.74 -10.96
C GLU A 296 0.52 -22.74 -10.03
N VAL A 297 -0.15 -21.58 -9.85
CA VAL A 297 -1.45 -21.50 -9.17
C VAL A 297 -2.45 -22.44 -9.83
N TYR A 298 -2.61 -22.33 -11.16
CA TYR A 298 -3.54 -23.16 -11.93
C TYR A 298 -3.21 -24.64 -11.87
N ARG A 299 -1.93 -25.04 -11.92
CA ARG A 299 -1.54 -26.45 -11.75
C ARG A 299 -1.93 -27.01 -10.39
N VAL A 300 -1.69 -26.27 -9.31
CA VAL A 300 -2.02 -26.72 -7.96
C VAL A 300 -3.53 -26.86 -7.80
N GLN A 301 -4.29 -25.88 -8.28
CA GLN A 301 -5.75 -25.92 -8.24
C GLN A 301 -6.32 -27.04 -9.12
N ALA A 302 -5.78 -27.24 -10.33
CA ALA A 302 -6.21 -28.32 -11.23
C ALA A 302 -6.04 -29.69 -10.56
N ARG A 303 -4.89 -29.95 -9.93
CA ARG A 303 -4.64 -31.21 -9.19
C ARG A 303 -5.61 -31.44 -8.03
N ALA A 304 -6.13 -30.38 -7.43
CA ALA A 304 -7.08 -30.45 -6.33
C ALA A 304 -8.56 -30.45 -6.78
N ALA A 305 -8.84 -30.19 -8.07
CA ALA A 305 -10.19 -30.10 -8.58
C ALA A 305 -10.84 -31.48 -8.69
N VAL A 306 -11.96 -31.68 -7.99
CA VAL A 306 -12.74 -32.93 -8.02
C VAL A 306 -13.61 -33.04 -9.28
N ASP A 307 -14.10 -31.91 -9.78
CA ASP A 307 -14.94 -31.84 -10.99
C ASP A 307 -14.06 -31.88 -12.25
N PRO A 308 -14.27 -32.83 -13.18
CA PRO A 308 -13.46 -32.97 -14.39
C PRO A 308 -13.46 -31.73 -15.29
N ASN A 309 -14.57 -30.99 -15.36
CA ASN A 309 -14.65 -29.78 -16.16
C ASN A 309 -13.76 -28.66 -15.57
N THR A 310 -13.79 -28.51 -14.25
CA THR A 310 -12.92 -27.57 -13.52
C THR A 310 -11.45 -27.94 -13.69
N HIS A 311 -11.12 -29.23 -13.59
CA HIS A 311 -9.77 -29.73 -13.81
C HIS A 311 -9.26 -29.38 -15.21
N GLY A 312 -10.01 -29.75 -16.26
CA GLY A 312 -9.62 -29.49 -17.65
C GLY A 312 -9.52 -28.00 -17.98
N LEU A 313 -10.40 -27.16 -17.41
CA LEU A 313 -10.30 -25.71 -17.56
C LEU A 313 -9.00 -25.17 -16.96
N LEU A 314 -8.69 -25.52 -15.71
CA LEU A 314 -7.49 -25.03 -15.03
C LEU A 314 -6.19 -25.57 -15.64
N GLU A 315 -6.19 -26.81 -16.14
CA GLU A 315 -5.05 -27.37 -16.88
C GLU A 315 -4.79 -26.60 -18.18
N LYS A 316 -5.84 -26.27 -18.93
CA LYS A 316 -5.73 -25.43 -20.12
C LYS A 316 -5.15 -24.06 -19.79
N LEU A 317 -5.69 -23.37 -18.79
CA LEU A 317 -5.19 -22.07 -18.36
C LEU A 317 -3.71 -22.16 -17.97
N ALA A 318 -3.32 -23.17 -17.17
CA ALA A 318 -1.93 -23.39 -16.79
C ALA A 318 -0.98 -23.56 -17.99
N LEU A 319 -1.44 -24.21 -19.06
CA LEU A 319 -0.65 -24.39 -20.28
C LEU A 319 -0.53 -23.07 -21.07
N ASP A 320 -1.63 -22.33 -21.21
CA ASP A 320 -1.64 -21.04 -21.89
C ASP A 320 -0.70 -20.04 -21.19
N GLU A 321 -0.71 -19.97 -19.86
CA GLU A 321 0.20 -19.13 -19.06
C GLU A 321 1.69 -19.48 -19.25
N VAL A 322 2.02 -20.76 -19.40
CA VAL A 322 3.39 -21.18 -19.70
C VAL A 322 3.84 -20.64 -21.05
N ASN A 323 2.95 -20.69 -22.05
CA ASN A 323 3.24 -20.19 -23.39
C ASN A 323 3.43 -18.67 -23.36
N HIS A 324 2.56 -17.93 -22.67
CA HIS A 324 2.72 -16.47 -22.49
C HIS A 324 4.05 -16.13 -21.80
N GLY A 325 4.42 -16.86 -20.75
CA GLY A 325 5.72 -16.68 -20.09
C GLY A 325 6.94 -16.91 -21.00
N GLN A 326 6.83 -17.82 -21.98
CA GLN A 326 7.86 -18.07 -22.99
C GLN A 326 7.90 -16.98 -24.07
N ASP A 327 6.73 -16.54 -24.53
CA ASP A 327 6.59 -15.47 -25.51
C ASP A 327 7.14 -14.16 -24.96
N LEU A 328 6.80 -13.81 -23.73
CA LEU A 328 7.35 -12.65 -23.03
C LEU A 328 8.87 -12.76 -22.87
N ALA A 329 9.42 -13.96 -22.61
CA ALA A 329 10.87 -14.17 -22.57
C ALA A 329 11.53 -13.90 -23.93
N SER A 330 10.87 -14.28 -25.04
CA SER A 330 11.32 -13.98 -26.40
C SER A 330 11.26 -12.49 -26.71
N LEU A 331 10.20 -11.79 -26.27
CA LEU A 331 10.09 -10.34 -26.40
C LEU A 331 11.18 -9.60 -25.61
N ILE A 332 11.50 -10.05 -24.39
CA ILE A 332 12.59 -9.50 -23.58
C ILE A 332 13.93 -9.60 -24.33
N ARG A 333 14.24 -10.78 -24.89
CA ARG A 333 15.47 -10.99 -25.68
C ARG A 333 15.51 -10.08 -26.91
N ARG A 334 14.39 -9.94 -27.62
CA ARG A 334 14.28 -9.07 -28.79
C ARG A 334 14.56 -7.60 -28.49
N HIS A 335 14.17 -7.13 -27.30
CA HIS A 335 14.46 -5.76 -26.84
C HIS A 335 15.83 -5.63 -26.16
N GLY A 336 16.71 -6.63 -26.32
CA GLY A 336 18.08 -6.67 -25.81
C GLY A 336 18.20 -6.91 -24.30
N GLY A 337 17.12 -7.33 -23.64
CA GLY A 337 17.15 -7.78 -22.26
C GLY A 337 17.47 -9.27 -22.12
N ARG A 338 17.66 -9.73 -20.89
CA ARG A 338 17.75 -11.15 -20.54
C ARG A 338 16.70 -11.49 -19.49
N PRO A 339 15.90 -12.55 -19.64
CA PRO A 339 14.93 -12.95 -18.64
C PRO A 339 15.61 -13.14 -17.27
N VAL A 340 15.04 -12.56 -16.21
CA VAL A 340 15.63 -12.67 -14.87
C VAL A 340 15.53 -14.11 -14.33
N PRO A 341 16.55 -14.61 -13.62
CA PRO A 341 16.62 -16.00 -13.15
C PRO A 341 15.80 -16.27 -11.87
N VAL A 342 14.70 -15.52 -11.66
CA VAL A 342 13.85 -15.67 -10.46
C VAL A 342 12.61 -16.54 -10.70
N ALA A 343 12.54 -17.23 -11.85
CA ALA A 343 11.44 -18.13 -12.18
C ALA A 343 11.17 -19.21 -11.11
N PRO A 344 12.18 -19.86 -10.48
CA PRO A 344 11.93 -20.83 -9.41
C PRO A 344 11.20 -20.22 -8.20
N MET A 345 11.56 -18.99 -7.82
CA MET A 345 10.92 -18.27 -6.72
C MET A 345 9.46 -17.94 -7.05
N CYS A 346 9.18 -17.47 -8.26
CA CYS A 346 7.81 -17.21 -8.71
C CYS A 346 6.95 -18.48 -8.73
N ARG A 347 7.51 -19.62 -9.15
CA ARG A 347 6.81 -20.92 -9.05
C ARG A 347 6.53 -21.29 -7.59
N ALA A 348 7.50 -21.14 -6.70
CA ALA A 348 7.28 -21.41 -5.27
C ALA A 348 6.16 -20.53 -4.69
N LEU A 349 6.14 -19.23 -5.02
CA LEU A 349 5.07 -18.32 -4.60
C LEU A 349 3.71 -18.70 -5.21
N GLY A 350 3.67 -19.04 -6.50
CA GLY A 350 2.47 -19.51 -7.17
C GLY A 350 1.93 -20.81 -6.57
N TRP A 351 2.82 -21.74 -6.20
CA TRP A 351 2.46 -22.98 -5.51
C TRP A 351 1.83 -22.71 -4.14
N ILE A 352 2.43 -21.83 -3.33
CA ILE A 352 1.87 -21.43 -2.02
C ILE A 352 0.50 -20.79 -2.19
N ALA A 353 0.37 -19.82 -3.11
CA ALA A 353 -0.90 -19.15 -3.39
C ALA A 353 -1.97 -20.13 -3.86
N GLY A 354 -1.62 -21.04 -4.78
CA GLY A 354 -2.47 -22.14 -5.23
C GLY A 354 -2.95 -22.99 -4.04
N GLY A 355 -2.05 -23.44 -3.18
CA GLY A 355 -2.38 -24.22 -1.98
C GLY A 355 -3.35 -23.49 -1.04
N LEU A 356 -3.10 -22.21 -0.75
CA LEU A 356 -4.00 -21.39 0.07
C LEU A 356 -5.39 -21.29 -0.55
N THR A 357 -5.49 -21.10 -1.87
CA THR A 357 -6.79 -20.98 -2.55
C THR A 357 -7.56 -22.29 -2.61
N VAL A 358 -6.86 -23.42 -2.71
CA VAL A 358 -7.45 -24.76 -2.60
C VAL A 358 -8.07 -24.96 -1.22
N ILE A 359 -7.39 -24.54 -0.15
CA ILE A 359 -7.92 -24.60 1.23
C ILE A 359 -9.20 -23.77 1.38
N LEU A 360 -9.29 -22.62 0.71
CA LEU A 360 -10.49 -21.77 0.70
C LEU A 360 -11.65 -22.35 -0.15
N GLY A 361 -11.40 -23.41 -0.91
CA GLY A 361 -12.36 -24.12 -1.73
C GLY A 361 -12.45 -23.63 -3.18
N THR A 362 -12.95 -24.50 -4.07
CA THR A 362 -12.96 -24.30 -5.53
C THR A 362 -13.59 -22.98 -5.98
N ARG A 363 -14.68 -22.54 -5.33
CA ARG A 363 -15.33 -21.26 -5.68
C ARG A 363 -14.49 -20.04 -5.33
N ALA A 364 -13.72 -20.11 -4.24
CA ALA A 364 -12.84 -19.03 -3.84
C ALA A 364 -11.63 -18.96 -4.77
N SER A 365 -11.04 -20.13 -5.10
CA SER A 365 -9.99 -20.25 -6.12
C SER A 365 -10.43 -19.64 -7.45
N LEU A 366 -11.52 -20.11 -8.07
CA LEU A 366 -11.98 -19.59 -9.36
C LEU A 366 -12.32 -18.09 -9.37
N ARG A 367 -12.72 -17.53 -8.22
CA ARG A 367 -12.94 -16.08 -8.08
C ARG A 367 -11.63 -15.31 -8.02
N LEU A 368 -10.63 -15.85 -7.35
CA LEU A 368 -9.29 -15.26 -7.35
C LEU A 368 -8.69 -15.36 -8.76
N ASP A 369 -8.83 -16.50 -9.42
CA ASP A 369 -8.36 -16.73 -10.79
C ASP A 369 -9.00 -15.70 -11.74
N LEU A 370 -10.33 -15.55 -11.69
CA LEU A 370 -11.03 -14.53 -12.47
C LEU A 370 -10.50 -13.12 -12.18
N TRP A 371 -10.23 -12.80 -10.91
CA TRP A 371 -9.66 -11.51 -10.54
C TRP A 371 -8.23 -11.32 -11.06
N LEU A 372 -7.40 -12.37 -11.04
CA LEU A 372 -6.05 -12.36 -11.59
C LEU A 372 -6.08 -12.09 -13.10
N GLU A 373 -6.94 -12.80 -13.85
CA GLU A 373 -7.12 -12.63 -15.29
C GLU A 373 -7.65 -11.23 -15.66
N GLU A 374 -8.67 -10.74 -14.95
CA GLU A 374 -9.18 -9.38 -15.11
C GLU A 374 -8.09 -8.32 -14.83
N ARG A 375 -7.13 -8.63 -13.96
CA ARG A 375 -6.01 -7.75 -13.68
C ARG A 375 -4.91 -7.88 -14.74
N GLY A 376 -4.58 -9.09 -15.18
CA GLY A 376 -3.56 -9.40 -16.20
C GLY A 376 -3.86 -8.71 -17.53
N THR A 377 -5.12 -8.75 -17.98
CA THR A 377 -5.58 -8.05 -19.20
C THR A 377 -5.27 -6.54 -19.21
N SER A 378 -5.14 -5.90 -18.04
CA SER A 378 -4.81 -4.47 -17.93
C SER A 378 -3.30 -4.16 -18.08
N LEU A 379 -2.43 -5.16 -18.00
CA LEU A 379 -0.97 -4.98 -18.05
C LEU A 379 -0.44 -4.88 -19.49
N TYR A 380 -0.98 -5.68 -20.41
CA TYR A 380 -0.54 -5.70 -21.81
C TYR A 380 -0.69 -4.35 -22.53
N PRO A 381 -1.80 -3.60 -22.41
CA PRO A 381 -1.92 -2.27 -22.99
C PRO A 381 -0.88 -1.29 -22.48
N TRP A 382 -0.49 -1.40 -21.21
CA TRP A 382 0.54 -0.56 -20.64
C TRP A 382 1.91 -0.86 -21.25
N SER A 383 2.28 -2.14 -21.39
CA SER A 383 3.50 -2.55 -22.09
C SER A 383 3.49 -2.09 -23.55
N ALA A 384 2.35 -2.21 -24.23
CA ALA A 384 2.19 -1.78 -25.62
C ALA A 384 2.36 -0.26 -25.77
N GLY A 385 1.88 0.54 -24.81
CA GLY A 385 2.06 2.00 -24.80
C GLY A 385 3.52 2.47 -24.60
N LEU A 386 4.41 1.58 -24.14
CA LEU A 386 5.85 1.85 -24.01
C LEU A 386 6.64 1.51 -25.29
N LEU A 387 6.02 0.82 -26.25
CA LEU A 387 6.69 0.44 -27.48
C LEU A 387 6.93 1.66 -28.38
N PRO A 388 8.06 1.69 -29.10
CA PRO A 388 8.24 2.66 -30.15
C PRO A 388 7.32 2.32 -31.35
N PRO A 389 6.92 3.31 -32.18
CA PRO A 389 5.98 3.12 -33.28
C PRO A 389 6.35 1.99 -34.26
N GLU A 390 7.64 1.77 -34.47
CA GLU A 390 8.20 0.75 -35.37
C GLU A 390 8.12 -0.69 -34.83
N ALA A 391 7.78 -0.91 -33.55
CA ALA A 391 7.76 -2.23 -32.93
C ALA A 391 6.49 -3.05 -33.23
N GLY A 392 6.04 -3.04 -34.50
CA GLY A 392 4.77 -3.61 -34.92
C GLY A 392 4.60 -5.10 -34.60
N ILE A 393 5.66 -5.91 -34.66
CA ILE A 393 5.56 -7.34 -34.30
C ILE A 393 5.36 -7.51 -32.78
N THR A 394 6.09 -6.77 -31.93
CA THR A 394 5.90 -6.87 -30.48
C THR A 394 4.51 -6.40 -30.06
N ALA A 395 4.01 -5.32 -30.67
CA ALA A 395 2.65 -4.84 -30.42
C ALA A 395 1.61 -5.91 -30.77
N ARG A 396 1.76 -6.58 -31.93
CA ARG A 396 0.87 -7.70 -32.32
C ARG A 396 0.94 -8.88 -31.38
N SER A 397 2.13 -9.27 -30.90
CA SER A 397 2.28 -10.35 -29.92
C SER A 397 1.59 -10.00 -28.59
N LEU A 398 1.78 -8.78 -28.07
CA LEU A 398 1.11 -8.33 -26.84
C LEU A 398 -0.41 -8.30 -27.00
N LEU A 399 -0.91 -7.85 -28.16
CA LEU A 399 -2.34 -7.84 -28.45
C LEU A 399 -2.91 -9.26 -28.57
N ALA A 400 -2.16 -10.20 -29.17
CA ALA A 400 -2.56 -11.59 -29.26
C ALA A 400 -2.70 -12.23 -27.87
N MET A 401 -1.70 -12.03 -27.00
CA MET A 401 -1.78 -12.47 -25.59
C MET A 401 -2.96 -11.82 -24.88
N GLN A 402 -3.13 -10.50 -24.98
CA GLN A 402 -4.28 -9.80 -24.38
C GLN A 402 -5.64 -10.36 -24.82
N ASN A 403 -5.81 -10.72 -26.09
CA ASN A 403 -7.04 -11.32 -26.59
C ASN A 403 -7.26 -12.73 -26.02
N GLN A 404 -6.19 -13.50 -25.81
CA GLN A 404 -6.25 -14.83 -25.21
C GLN A 404 -6.64 -14.75 -23.72
N GLU A 405 -6.09 -13.79 -22.98
CA GLU A 405 -6.45 -13.49 -21.59
C GLU A 405 -7.91 -13.06 -21.45
N ALA A 406 -8.42 -12.27 -22.39
CA ALA A 406 -9.83 -11.94 -22.43
C ALA A 406 -10.72 -13.19 -22.59
N GLN A 407 -10.25 -14.20 -23.35
CA GLN A 407 -10.95 -15.49 -23.44
C GLN A 407 -10.88 -16.26 -22.13
N HIS A 408 -9.75 -16.24 -21.40
CA HIS A 408 -9.64 -16.84 -20.06
C HIS A 408 -10.69 -16.28 -19.10
N VAL A 409 -10.83 -14.95 -19.05
CA VAL A 409 -11.86 -14.24 -18.27
C VAL A 409 -13.27 -14.73 -18.63
N HIS A 410 -13.58 -14.89 -19.92
CA HIS A 410 -14.89 -15.39 -20.36
C HIS A 410 -15.13 -16.83 -19.91
N LEU A 411 -14.16 -17.73 -20.10
CA LEU A 411 -14.26 -19.12 -19.69
C LEU A 411 -14.48 -19.26 -18.17
N LEU A 412 -13.74 -18.51 -17.35
CA LEU A 412 -13.89 -18.52 -15.89
C LEU A 412 -15.25 -18.00 -15.44
N ARG A 413 -15.75 -16.91 -16.04
CA ARG A 413 -17.08 -16.36 -15.72
C ARG A 413 -18.19 -17.35 -16.05
N ASP A 414 -18.13 -17.96 -17.22
CA ASP A 414 -19.15 -18.92 -17.66
C ASP A 414 -19.11 -20.19 -16.82
N HIS A 415 -17.92 -20.67 -16.45
CA HIS A 415 -17.78 -21.79 -15.53
C HIS A 415 -18.35 -21.49 -14.13
N LEU A 416 -18.03 -20.31 -13.57
CA LEU A 416 -18.61 -19.86 -12.29
C LEU A 416 -20.14 -19.75 -12.33
N ARG A 417 -20.72 -19.31 -13.46
CA ARG A 417 -22.18 -19.27 -13.68
C ARG A 417 -22.76 -20.67 -13.74
N ALA A 418 -22.13 -21.60 -14.47
CA ALA A 418 -22.56 -22.99 -14.58
C ALA A 418 -22.55 -23.69 -13.21
N MET A 419 -21.49 -23.51 -12.41
CA MET A 419 -21.40 -24.03 -11.04
C MET A 419 -22.51 -23.47 -10.13
N ARG A 420 -22.87 -22.19 -10.29
CA ARG A 420 -23.96 -21.56 -9.52
C ARG A 420 -25.30 -22.17 -9.91
N ALA A 421 -25.55 -22.37 -11.20
CA ALA A 421 -26.78 -23.00 -11.70
C ALA A 421 -26.90 -24.46 -11.22
N ALA A 422 -25.83 -25.25 -11.30
CA ALA A 422 -25.81 -26.62 -10.81
C ALA A 422 -26.10 -26.71 -9.30
N SER A 423 -25.54 -25.79 -8.49
CA SER A 423 -25.81 -25.78 -7.05
C SER A 423 -27.23 -25.37 -6.68
N ARG A 424 -27.92 -24.61 -7.54
CA ARG A 424 -29.33 -24.26 -7.36
C ARG A 424 -30.25 -25.44 -7.68
N LYS A 425 -29.89 -26.31 -8.62
CA LYS A 425 -30.68 -27.51 -8.96
C LYS A 425 -30.60 -28.62 -7.90
N ARG A 426 -29.58 -28.60 -7.03
CA ARG A 426 -29.38 -29.59 -5.95
C ARG A 426 -30.03 -29.18 -4.62
N ARG A 427 -30.55 -27.96 -4.53
CA ARG A 427 -31.33 -27.45 -3.40
C ARG A 427 -32.79 -27.44 -3.79
#